data_AF-A0A257X9C9-F1
#
_entry.id   AF-A0A257X9C9-F1
#
_cell.length_a   1.000
_cell.length_b   1.000
_cell.length_c   1.000
_cell.angle_alpha   90.00
_cell.angle_beta   90.00
_cell.angle_gamma   90.00
#
_symmetry.space_group_name_H-M   'P 1'
#
loop_
_entity.id
_entity.type
_entity.pdbx_description
1 polymer ?
#
loop_
_entity_poly.entity_id
_entity_poly.type
_entity_poly.pdbx_seq_one_letter_code
_entity_poly.pdbx_strand_id
1 'polypeptide(L)' 'MQLELINRTFNNAVLAGVELLRVNAGGAAEASVALQVSVDDGTSWRPIAGDLPVDAQGGGRYLWTV' A
#
# COMPACT_ATOMS: atom_id res chain seq x y z
N MET A 1 -8.20 -12.99 -8.14
CA MET A 1 -9.05 -11.78 -8.15
C MET A 1 -8.13 -10.62 -8.47
N GLN A 2 -8.41 -9.88 -9.54
CA GLN A 2 -7.60 -8.74 -9.98
C GLN A 2 -8.39 -7.47 -9.70
N LEU A 3 -7.79 -6.56 -8.94
CA LEU A 3 -8.34 -5.23 -8.71
C LEU A 3 -7.62 -4.27 -9.64
N GLU A 4 -8.37 -3.63 -10.54
CA GLU A 4 -7.82 -2.65 -11.48
C GLU A 4 -8.40 -1.27 -11.17
N LEU A 5 -7.53 -0.25 -11.24
CA LEU A 5 -7.95 1.14 -11.22
C LEU A 5 -7.85 1.71 -12.63
N ILE A 6 -8.99 1.99 -13.25
CA ILE A 6 -9.07 2.46 -14.64
C ILE A 6 -9.55 3.90 -14.65
N ASN A 7 -8.77 4.80 -15.25
CA ASN A 7 -9.23 6.18 -15.45
C ASN A 7 -10.23 6.24 -16.61
N ARG A 8 -11.46 6.69 -16.35
CA ARG A 8 -12.55 6.76 -17.36
C ARG A 8 -12.68 8.14 -18.02
N THR A 9 -11.93 9.13 -17.54
CA THR A 9 -11.96 10.51 -18.05
C THR A 9 -10.55 11.09 -18.12
N PHE A 10 -10.39 12.27 -18.71
CA PHE A 10 -9.12 13.01 -18.72
C PHE A 10 -8.86 13.83 -17.44
N ASN A 11 -9.78 13.79 -16.47
CA ASN A 11 -9.58 14.46 -15.18
C ASN A 11 -8.71 13.57 -14.28
N ASN A 12 -7.80 14.20 -13.54
CA ASN A 12 -7.01 13.50 -12.52
C ASN A 12 -7.93 13.05 -11.39
N ALA A 13 -7.92 11.76 -11.06
CA ALA A 13 -8.53 11.23 -9.85
C ALA A 13 -7.47 11.20 -8.74
N VAL A 14 -7.82 11.73 -7.57
CA VAL A 14 -6.98 11.57 -6.38
C VAL A 14 -7.35 10.25 -5.72
N LEU A 15 -6.38 9.33 -5.63
CA LEU A 15 -6.49 8.17 -4.76
C LEU A 15 -6.37 8.64 -3.31
N ALA A 16 -7.52 8.78 -2.64
CA ALA A 16 -7.57 9.25 -1.26
C ALA A 16 -7.24 8.15 -0.22
N GLY A 17 -7.13 6.89 -0.64
CA GLY A 17 -6.74 5.77 0.22
C GLY A 17 -6.66 4.45 -0.54
N VAL A 18 -5.72 3.60 -0.14
CA VAL A 18 -5.58 2.21 -0.61
C VAL A 18 -5.47 1.33 0.64
N GLU A 19 -6.34 0.34 0.75
CA GLU A 19 -6.26 -0.68 1.79
C GLU A 19 -5.74 -1.98 1.17
N LEU A 20 -4.69 -2.56 1.78
CA LEU A 20 -4.11 -3.82 1.37
C LEU A 20 -4.18 -4.79 2.55
N LEU A 21 -4.85 -5.93 2.37
CA LEU A 21 -4.91 -6.99 3.37
C LEU A 21 -3.92 -8.10 3.03
N ARG A 22 -3.10 -8.49 4.01
CA ARG A 22 -2.16 -9.62 3.88
C ARG A 22 -2.24 -10.51 5.12
N VAL A 23 -2.32 -11.83 4.90
CA VAL A 23 -2.34 -12.82 5.99
C VAL A 23 -1.01 -12.81 6.74
N ASN A 24 -1.06 -12.63 8.06
CA ASN A 24 0.06 -12.84 8.98
C ASN A 24 -0.07 -14.21 9.67
N ALA A 25 0.19 -15.29 8.94
CA ALA A 25 -0.06 -16.66 9.40
C ALA A 25 0.72 -17.05 10.67
N GLY A 26 1.88 -16.42 10.91
CA GLY A 26 2.72 -16.67 12.08
C GLY A 26 2.36 -15.83 13.31
N GLY A 27 1.41 -14.89 13.19
CA GLY A 27 1.00 -14.03 14.30
C GLY A 27 2.14 -13.23 14.92
N ALA A 28 3.13 -12.82 14.12
CA ALA A 28 4.28 -12.06 14.61
C ALA A 28 3.79 -10.79 15.32
N ALA A 29 4.18 -10.62 16.58
CA ALA A 29 3.71 -9.54 17.46
C ALA A 29 4.24 -8.16 17.04
N GLU A 30 5.43 -8.12 16.44
CA GLU A 30 6.05 -6.90 15.91
C GLU A 30 6.11 -6.97 14.37
N ALA A 31 4.93 -6.99 13.74
CA ALA A 31 4.87 -6.93 12.29
C ALA A 31 5.16 -5.50 11.81
N SER A 32 5.99 -5.40 10.77
CA SER A 32 6.17 -4.19 9.98
C SER A 32 5.93 -4.49 8.50
N VAL A 33 5.66 -3.44 7.73
CA VAL A 33 5.52 -3.54 6.27
C VAL A 33 6.39 -2.52 5.56
N ALA A 34 6.94 -2.94 4.42
CA ALA A 34 7.52 -2.02 3.45
C ALA A 34 6.43 -1.54 2.48
N LEU A 35 6.31 -0.23 2.31
CA LEU A 35 5.41 0.41 1.36
C LEU A 35 6.20 0.93 0.17
N GLN A 36 5.77 0.56 -1.03
CA GLN A 36 6.40 0.95 -2.30
C GLN A 36 5.31 1.27 -3.34
N VAL A 37 5.63 2.11 -4.31
CA VAL A 37 4.74 2.44 -5.43
C VAL A 37 5.39 2.13 -6.77
N SER A 38 4.62 1.53 -7.67
CA SER A 38 4.93 1.41 -9.09
C SER A 38 3.92 2.25 -9.88
N VAL A 39 4.42 2.93 -10.91
CA VAL A 39 3.61 3.69 -11.88
C VAL A 39 3.81 3.17 -13.30
N ASP A 40 4.41 1.99 -13.43
CA ASP A 40 4.84 1.35 -14.68
C ASP A 40 4.46 -0.15 -14.69
N ASP A 41 3.24 -0.43 -14.23
CA ASP A 41 2.64 -1.77 -14.19
C ASP A 41 3.48 -2.83 -13.47
N GLY A 42 4.19 -2.41 -12.42
CA GLY A 42 5.03 -3.28 -11.59
C GLY A 42 6.45 -3.50 -12.12
N THR A 43 6.85 -2.83 -13.20
CA THR A 43 8.21 -2.95 -13.77
C THR A 43 9.27 -2.41 -12.82
N SER A 44 9.01 -1.29 -12.14
CA SER A 44 9.87 -0.73 -11.11
C SER A 44 9.08 -0.23 -9.91
N TRP A 45 9.73 -0.26 -8.74
CA TRP A 45 9.13 0.11 -7.46
C TRP A 45 9.96 1.16 -6.75
N ARG A 46 9.31 2.27 -6.38
CA ARG A 46 9.91 3.35 -5.59
C ARG A 46 9.56 3.17 -4.13
N PRO A 47 10.53 3.17 -3.19
CA PRO A 47 10.24 3.04 -1.78
C PRO A 47 9.54 4.29 -1.23
N ILE A 48 8.52 4.06 -0.40
CA ILE A 48 7.83 5.10 0.38
C ILE A 48 8.19 4.96 1.87
N ALA A 49 8.15 3.73 2.42
CA ALA A 49 8.55 3.41 3.79
C ALA A 49 9.09 1.96 3.88
N GLY A 50 10.09 1.72 4.74
CA GLY A 50 10.71 0.39 4.90
C GLY A 50 10.16 -0.42 6.07
N ASP A 51 9.93 0.24 7.20
CA ASP A 51 9.56 -0.39 8.48
C ASP A 51 8.31 0.28 9.07
N LEU A 52 7.23 0.35 8.29
CA LEU A 52 5.99 0.92 8.81
C LEU A 52 5.40 -0.04 9.85
N PRO A 53 5.26 0.37 11.12
CA PRO A 53 4.67 -0.48 12.14
C PRO A 53 3.18 -0.69 11.84
N VAL A 54 2.69 -1.90 12.10
CA VAL A 54 1.26 -2.20 12.15
C VAL A 54 0.86 -2.58 13.57
N ASP A 55 -0.39 -2.29 13.95
CA ASP A 55 -0.93 -2.71 15.23
C ASP A 55 -1.19 -4.23 15.27
N ALA A 56 -1.59 -4.73 16.44
CA ALA A 56 -1.87 -6.16 16.64
C ALA A 56 -3.07 -6.67 15.80
N GLN A 57 -3.86 -5.77 15.22
CA GLN A 57 -4.96 -6.08 14.30
C GLN A 57 -4.51 -6.01 12.83
N GLY A 58 -3.25 -5.65 12.56
CA GLY A 58 -2.70 -5.47 11.21
C GLY A 58 -2.97 -4.10 10.60
N GLY A 59 -3.51 -3.16 11.37
CA GLY A 59 -3.77 -1.79 10.96
C GLY A 59 -2.50 -0.96 10.91
N GLY A 60 -2.27 -0.26 9.79
CA GLY A 60 -1.17 0.67 9.63
C GLY A 60 -1.62 1.91 8.88
N ARG A 61 -1.01 3.06 9.15
CA ARG A 61 -1.29 4.31 8.44
C ARG A 61 -0.01 5.04 8.11
N TYR A 62 0.11 5.47 6.86
CA TYR A 62 1.17 6.35 6.41
C TYR A 62 0.56 7.57 5.72
N LEU A 63 0.98 8.77 6.13
CA LEU A 63 0.60 10.00 5.46
C LEU A 63 1.57 10.27 4.32
N TRP A 64 1.12 10.08 3.08
CA TRP A 64 1.93 10.30 1.90
C TRP A 64 1.86 11.77 1.45
N THR A 65 2.97 12.50 1.59
CA THR A 65 3.07 13.94 1.29
C THR A 65 4.00 14.26 0.12
N VAL A 66 4.45 13.26 -0.62
CA VAL A 66 5.51 13.37 -1.64
C VAL A 66 4.89 13.40 -3.03
#